data_AF-A0A3D0NQX6-F1
#
_entry.id   AF-A0A3D0NQX6-F1
#
_cell.length_a   1.000
_cell.length_b   1.000
_cell.length_c   1.000
_cell.angle_alpha   90.00
_cell.angle_beta   90.00
_cell.angle_gamma   90.00
#
_symmetry.space_group_name_H-M   'P 1'
#
loop_
_entity.id
_entity.type
_entity.pdbx_description
1 polymer ?
#
loop_
_entity_poly.entity_id
_entity_poly.type
_entity_poly.pdbx_seq_one_letter_code
_entity_poly.pdbx_strand_id
1 'polypeptide(L)' 'MDERAALAQSSEEQGWRRRAIDERVDVYSRGAIRIRLIWQGNSKLSGASIFVDEWYDNYTRDLGTVRAWLKR' A
#
# COMPACT_ATOMS: atom_id res chain seq x y z
N MET A 1 17.08 -0.47 6.04
CA MET A 1 16.41 0.33 4.98
C MET A 1 14.95 0.47 5.35
N ASP A 2 14.39 1.65 5.15
CA ASP A 2 12.99 1.95 5.48
C ASP A 2 12.12 1.63 4.25
N GLU A 3 11.58 0.40 4.21
CA GLU A 3 10.78 -0.08 3.07
C GLU A 3 9.51 0.73 2.90
N ARG A 4 8.95 1.20 4.02
CA ARG A 4 7.74 2.03 4.05
C ARG A 4 7.97 3.38 3.37
N ALA A 5 9.07 4.07 3.69
CA ALA A 5 9.44 5.33 3.04
C ALA A 5 9.75 5.15 1.55
N ALA A 6 10.51 4.10 1.20
CA ALA A 6 10.83 3.81 -0.20
C ALA A 6 9.58 3.50 -1.03
N LEU A 7 8.62 2.75 -0.47
CA LEU A 7 7.35 2.45 -1.13
C LEU A 7 6.50 3.71 -1.32
N ALA A 8 6.45 4.57 -0.30
CA ALA A 8 5.72 5.83 -0.36
C ALA A 8 6.23 6.70 -1.51
N GLN A 9 7.53 6.97 -1.53
CA GLN A 9 8.17 7.79 -2.58
C GLN A 9 7.86 7.23 -3.99
N SER A 10 8.13 5.94 -4.20
CA SER A 10 7.90 5.31 -5.50
C SER A 10 6.43 5.32 -5.94
N SER A 11 5.49 5.22 -5.00
CA SER A 11 4.06 5.27 -5.31
C SER A 11 3.59 6.68 -5.66
N GLU A 12 4.11 7.71 -4.98
CA GLU A 12 3.77 9.11 -5.23
C GLU A 12 4.26 9.55 -6.62
N GLU A 13 5.45 9.09 -7.04
CA GLU A 13 5.96 9.28 -8.40
C GLU A 13 5.06 8.65 -9.47
N GLN A 14 4.32 7.60 -9.12
CA GLN A 14 3.37 6.90 -9.99
C GLN A 14 1.92 7.42 -9.86
N GLY A 15 1.75 8.59 -9.23
CA GLY A 15 0.46 9.26 -9.10
C GLY A 15 -0.47 8.66 -8.04
N TRP A 16 0.04 7.79 -7.16
CA TRP A 16 -0.73 7.33 -6.02
C TRP A 16 -0.78 8.39 -4.93
N ARG A 17 -1.97 8.59 -4.37
CA ARG A 17 -2.13 9.43 -3.18
C ARG A 17 -2.02 8.55 -1.93
N ARG A 18 -0.94 8.74 -1.17
CA ARG A 18 -0.76 8.10 0.14
C ARG A 18 -1.51 8.88 1.23
N ARG A 19 -2.15 8.15 2.14
CA ARG A 19 -2.71 8.64 3.40
C ARG A 19 -2.23 7.75 4.54
N ALA A 20 -1.38 8.29 5.41
CA ALA A 20 -1.03 7.63 6.66
C ALA A 20 -2.18 7.85 7.65
N ILE A 21 -2.94 6.80 7.93
CA ILE A 21 -4.09 6.85 8.85
C ILE A 21 -3.63 6.71 10.29
N ASP A 22 -2.57 5.93 10.51
CA ASP A 22 -2.03 5.59 11.81
C ASP A 22 -0.51 5.36 11.72
N GLU A 23 0.18 5.18 12.85
CA GLU A 23 1.60 4.83 12.88
C GLU A 23 1.92 3.59 12.07
N ARG A 24 0.97 2.66 11.91
CA ARG A 24 1.16 1.40 11.18
C ARG A 24 0.31 1.25 9.95
N VAL A 25 -0.62 2.17 9.66
CA VAL A 25 -1.58 2.01 8.57
C VAL A 25 -1.35 3.06 7.51
N ASP A 26 -1.04 2.62 6.30
CA ASP A 26 -1.02 3.46 5.11
C ASP A 26 -2.13 3.04 4.16
N VAL A 27 -2.77 4.02 3.53
CA VAL A 27 -3.76 3.80 2.48
C VAL A 27 -3.30 4.54 1.23
N TYR A 28 -3.13 3.80 0.15
CA TYR A 28 -2.83 4.34 -1.18
C TYR A 28 -4.12 4.34 -1.99
N SER A 29 -4.39 5.43 -2.68
CA SER A 29 -5.55 5.51 -3.57
C SER A 29 -5.16 6.14 -4.90
N ARG A 30 -5.63 5.54 -6.00
CA ARG A 30 -5.50 6.07 -7.36
C ARG A 30 -6.74 5.68 -8.18
N GLY A 31 -7.55 6.67 -8.53
CA GLY A 31 -8.85 6.42 -9.17
C GLY A 31 -9.75 5.52 -8.32
N ALA A 32 -10.30 4.47 -8.93
CA ALA A 32 -11.14 3.47 -8.27
C ALA A 32 -10.37 2.44 -7.41
N ILE A 33 -9.03 2.46 -7.45
CA ILE A 33 -8.20 1.49 -6.71
C ILE A 33 -7.79 2.09 -5.38
N ARG A 34 -7.99 1.33 -4.31
CA ARG A 34 -7.53 1.64 -2.96
C ARG A 34 -6.76 0.45 -2.40
N ILE A 35 -5.57 0.68 -1.88
CA ILE A 35 -4.74 -0.33 -1.26
C ILE A 35 -4.47 0.08 0.18
N ARG A 36 -4.87 -0.74 1.14
CA ARG A 36 -4.59 -0.55 2.56
C ARG A 36 -3.43 -1.44 2.95
N LEU A 37 -2.38 -0.86 3.53
CA LEU A 37 -1.23 -1.57 4.10
C LEU A 37 -1.25 -1.41 5.60
N ILE A 38 -0.94 -2.50 6.30
CA ILE A 38 -0.74 -2.55 7.73
C ILE A 38 0.69 -3.02 7.93
N TRP A 39 1.51 -2.16 8.49
CA TRP A 39 2.93 -2.37 8.73
C TRP A 39 3.19 -3.04 10.08
N GLN A 40 4.30 -3.76 10.14
CA GLN A 40 4.92 -4.28 11.35
C GLN A 40 6.34 -3.70 11.40
N GLY A 41 6.50 -2.59 12.12
CA GLY A 41 7.69 -1.73 11.99
C GLY A 41 7.78 -1.10 10.60
N ASN A 42 8.98 -0.70 10.17
CA ASN A 42 9.15 0.03 8.91
C ASN A 42 9.62 -0.84 7.72
N SER A 43 9.65 -2.18 7.89
CA SER A 43 10.25 -3.09 6.90
C SER A 43 9.39 -4.29 6.54
N LYS A 44 8.29 -4.57 7.27
CA LYS A 44 7.44 -5.74 7.04
C LYS A 44 5.97 -5.36 7.07
N LEU A 45 5.15 -6.14 6.37
CA LEU A 45 3.71 -6.01 6.43
C LEU A 45 3.12 -7.01 7.42
N SER A 46 2.26 -6.50 8.30
CA SER A 46 1.30 -7.33 9.01
C SER A 46 0.19 -7.82 8.08
N GLY A 47 -0.14 -7.03 7.04
CA GLY A 47 -1.08 -7.39 6.00
C GLY A 47 -1.38 -6.22 5.06
N ALA A 48 -1.92 -6.53 3.89
CA ALA A 48 -2.33 -5.56 2.90
C ALA A 48 -3.56 -6.06 2.16
N SER A 49 -4.46 -5.14 1.83
CA SER A 49 -5.69 -5.41 1.08
C SER A 49 -5.81 -4.44 -0.08
N ILE A 50 -6.23 -4.95 -1.23
CA ILE A 50 -6.59 -4.14 -2.39
C ILE A 50 -8.10 -4.16 -2.58
N PHE A 51 -8.63 -2.98 -2.86
CA PHE A 51 -10.03 -2.73 -3.16
C PHE A 51 -10.09 -2.06 -4.54
N VAL A 52 -10.98 -2.53 -5.40
CA VAL A 52 -11.22 -1.97 -6.73
C VAL A 52 -12.71 -1.67 -6.82
N ASP A 53 -13.04 -0.40 -7.04
CA ASP A 53 -14.44 0.06 -7.07
C ASP A 53 -15.21 -0.29 -5.78
N GLU A 54 -14.54 -0.11 -4.63
CA GLU A 54 -15.03 -0.45 -3.29
C GLU A 54 -15.22 -1.94 -3.00
N TRP A 55 -15.08 -2.81 -4.00
CA TRP A 55 -15.05 -4.26 -3.82
C TRP A 55 -13.69 -4.72 -3.32
N TYR A 56 -13.69 -5.53 -2.27
CA TYR A 56 -12.49 -6.21 -1.81
C TYR A 56 -12.06 -7.23 -2.87
N ASP A 57 -10.84 -7.08 -3.37
CA ASP A 57 -10.29 -7.93 -4.43
C ASP A 57 -9.33 -8.98 -3.85
N ASN A 58 -8.39 -8.57 -3.00
CA ASN A 58 -7.36 -9.48 -2.50
C ASN A 58 -6.71 -9.06 -1.18
N TYR A 59 -6.09 -10.02 -0.48
CA TYR A 59 -5.26 -9.81 0.72
C TYR A 59 -3.95 -10.57 0.63
N THR A 60 -2.88 -9.89 1.02
CA THR A 60 -1.53 -10.45 1.06
C THR A 60 -0.76 -9.92 2.26
N ARG A 61 0.30 -10.63 2.65
CA ARG A 61 1.30 -10.14 3.61
C ARG A 61 2.66 -9.94 2.94
N ASP A 62 2.73 -10.21 1.64
CA ASP A 62 3.94 -10.11 0.85
C ASP A 62 4.09 -8.70 0.26
N LEU A 63 5.22 -8.06 0.56
CA LEU A 63 5.51 -6.71 0.09
C LEU A 63 5.77 -6.67 -1.42
N GLY A 64 6.30 -7.75 -2.01
CA GLY A 64 6.51 -7.86 -3.46
C GLY A 64 5.19 -7.75 -4.24
N THR A 65 4.16 -8.42 -3.75
CA THR A 65 2.79 -8.37 -4.28
C THR A 65 2.22 -6.97 -4.21
N VAL A 66 2.37 -6.27 -3.07
CA VAL A 66 1.89 -4.89 -2.92
C VAL A 66 2.64 -3.93 -3.83
N ARG A 67 3.96 -4.10 -4.00
CA ARG A 67 4.76 -3.35 -4.96
C ARG A 67 4.26 -3.55 -6.39
N ALA A 68 3.85 -4.77 -6.75
CA ALA A 68 3.26 -5.04 -8.07
C ALA A 68 1.91 -4.34 -8.25
N TRP A 69 1.06 -4.25 -7.22
CA TRP A 69 -0.19 -3.49 -7.28
C TRP A 69 0.04 -1.99 -7.46
N LEU A 70 1.00 -1.41 -6.74
CA LEU A 70 1.34 0.01 -6.84
C LEU A 70 2.04 0.38 -8.15
N LYS A 71 2.57 -0.62 -8.88
CA LYS A 71 3.13 -0.46 -10.23
C LYS A 71 2.10 -0.53 -11.36
N ARG A 72 0.86 -0.93 -11.07
CA ARG A 72 -0.21 -0.91 -12.06
C ARG A 72 -0.57 0.52 -12.44
#